data_AF-A0A401GBF7-F1
#
_entry.id   AF-A0A401GBF7-F1
#
_cell.length_a   1.000
_cell.length_b   1.000
_cell.length_c   1.000
_cell.angle_alpha   90.00
_cell.angle_beta   90.00
_cell.angle_gamma   90.00
#
_symmetry.space_group_name_H-M   'P 1'
#
loop_
_entity.id
_entity.type
_entity.pdbx_description
1 polymer ?
#
loop_
_entity_poly.entity_id
_entity_poly.type
_entity_poly.pdbx_seq_one_letter_code
_entity_poly.pdbx_strand_id
1 'polypeptide(L)'
;MLYNKFSLKITRAALQYRAARDALSAVDPTGDWTARYRVLRDSNISGPGCDDRDAPSEGRYELSWIWLVAHADGQVMDKTTPNSQEFSESMHLKWAQTQARAEWWKEEEQLILEEMRHVISFLWFKSPWWWSQVRCRGNVSAAIISGLQAYAKKQAIISEHLAAHFARMWLPFVHSQGISPKWAKFYATKVVAEEVEVNEASDTDSDSEVD
;
A
#
# COMPACT_ATOMS: atom_id res chain seq x y z
N MET A 1 19.30 24.05 17.11
CA MET A 1 20.74 24.19 17.42
C MET A 1 21.54 22.88 17.32
N LEU A 2 20.94 21.70 17.50
CA LEU A 2 21.65 20.41 17.39
C LEU A 2 21.98 20.02 15.94
N TYR A 3 21.04 20.23 15.02
CA TYR A 3 21.18 19.96 13.57
C TYR A 3 22.40 20.65 12.93
N ASN A 4 22.63 21.93 13.23
CA ASN A 4 23.77 22.68 12.69
C ASN A 4 25.13 22.16 13.19
N LYS A 5 25.20 21.59 14.40
CA LYS A 5 26.44 20.98 14.89
C LYS A 5 26.75 19.68 14.15
N PHE A 6 25.71 18.91 13.80
CA PHE A 6 25.86 17.70 13.01
C PHE A 6 26.23 18.00 11.56
N SER A 7 25.58 18.96 10.91
CA SER A 7 25.92 19.35 9.53
C SER A 7 27.37 19.81 9.42
N LEU A 8 27.85 20.63 10.36
CA LEU A 8 29.25 21.07 10.38
C LEU A 8 30.24 19.92 10.54
N LYS A 9 29.92 18.91 11.37
CA LYS A 9 30.75 17.72 11.53
C LYS A 9 30.79 16.90 10.23
N ILE A 10 29.64 16.73 9.58
CA ILE A 10 29.53 16.02 8.30
C ILE A 10 30.35 16.73 7.23
N THR A 11 30.19 18.05 7.08
CA THR A 11 30.96 18.86 6.12
C THR A 11 32.46 18.76 6.40
N ARG A 12 32.88 18.86 7.66
CA ARG A 12 34.30 18.74 8.03
C ARG A 12 34.86 17.36 7.68
N ALA A 13 34.13 16.28 7.97
CA ALA A 13 34.53 14.93 7.63
C ALA A 13 34.63 14.72 6.11
N ALA A 14 33.65 15.25 5.35
CA ALA A 14 33.65 15.17 3.89
C ALA A 14 34.84 15.93 3.27
N LEU A 15 35.16 17.12 3.76
CA LEU A 15 36.32 17.90 3.33
C LEU A 15 37.63 17.18 3.65
N GLN A 16 37.74 16.61 4.85
CA GLN A 16 38.92 15.85 5.26
C GLN A 16 39.13 14.62 4.36
N TYR A 17 38.05 13.90 4.02
CA TYR A 17 38.11 12.78 3.10
C TYR A 17 38.58 13.21 1.71
N ARG A 18 38.01 14.29 1.15
CA ARG A 18 38.40 14.83 -0.16
C ARG A 18 39.88 15.22 -0.19
N ALA A 19 40.34 15.99 0.80
CA ALA A 19 41.73 16.39 0.91
C ALA A 19 42.70 15.21 1.04
N ALA A 20 42.35 14.20 1.85
CA ALA A 20 43.16 12.99 1.99
C ALA A 20 43.23 12.19 0.68
N ARG A 21 42.12 12.11 -0.06
CA ARG A 21 42.04 11.43 -1.35
C ARG A 21 42.84 12.17 -2.44
N ASP A 22 42.79 13.50 -2.44
CA ASP A 22 43.58 14.32 -3.36
C ASP A 22 45.08 14.16 -3.07
N ALA A 23 45.47 14.10 -1.80
CA ALA A 23 46.84 13.81 -1.40
C ALA A 23 47.29 12.39 -1.85
N LEU A 24 46.44 11.37 -1.68
CA LEU A 24 46.72 10.01 -2.16
C LEU A 24 46.85 9.97 -3.69
N SER A 25 45.99 10.70 -4.41
CA SER A 25 46.06 10.82 -5.87
C SER A 25 47.33 11.52 -6.35
N ALA A 26 47.91 12.42 -5.55
CA ALA A 26 49.17 13.07 -5.87
C ALA A 26 50.39 12.15 -5.67
N VAL A 27 50.27 11.15 -4.79
CA VAL A 27 51.34 10.18 -4.48
C VAL A 27 51.32 9.00 -5.43
N ASP A 28 50.16 8.40 -5.65
CA ASP A 28 49.99 7.24 -6.55
C ASP A 28 48.62 7.30 -7.26
N PRO A 29 48.57 7.77 -8.52
CA PRO A 29 47.33 7.92 -9.28
C PRO A 29 46.65 6.59 -9.66
N THR A 30 47.39 5.47 -9.67
CA THR A 30 46.91 4.17 -10.21
C THR A 30 46.81 3.06 -9.18
N GLY A 31 47.01 3.37 -7.89
CA GLY A 31 46.99 2.36 -6.85
C GLY A 31 45.63 1.69 -6.63
N ASP A 32 45.68 0.46 -6.11
CA ASP A 32 44.50 -0.36 -5.78
C ASP A 32 43.53 0.33 -4.79
N TRP A 33 44.01 1.36 -4.09
CA TRP A 33 43.21 2.20 -3.21
C TRP A 33 42.07 2.93 -3.94
N THR A 34 42.18 3.18 -5.24
CA THR A 34 41.16 3.86 -6.05
C THR A 34 39.86 3.06 -6.16
N ALA A 35 39.93 1.72 -6.08
CA ALA A 35 38.76 0.84 -6.05
C ALA A 35 37.97 0.96 -4.74
N ARG A 36 38.69 1.15 -3.62
CA ARG A 36 38.13 1.24 -2.26
C ARG A 36 37.66 2.65 -1.90
N TYR A 37 38.43 3.67 -2.29
CA TYR A 37 38.17 5.06 -1.95
C TYR A 37 37.69 5.85 -3.18
N ARG A 38 36.38 5.78 -3.43
CA ARG A 38 35.73 6.43 -4.59
C ARG A 38 35.56 7.94 -4.39
N VAL A 39 35.24 8.64 -5.47
CA VAL A 39 34.95 10.08 -5.43
C VAL A 39 33.71 10.33 -4.55
N LEU A 40 33.87 11.12 -3.48
CA LEU A 40 32.76 11.52 -2.61
C LEU A 40 32.08 12.78 -3.13
N ARG A 41 30.97 12.61 -3.85
CA ARG A 41 30.10 13.72 -4.28
C ARG A 41 29.18 14.14 -3.14
N ASP A 42 28.69 15.38 -3.16
CA ASP A 42 27.74 15.85 -2.13
C ASP A 42 26.44 15.01 -2.13
N SER A 43 26.03 14.52 -3.31
CA SER A 43 24.89 13.59 -3.46
C SER A 43 25.12 12.22 -2.80
N ASN A 44 26.36 11.87 -2.44
CA ASN A 44 26.66 10.63 -1.72
C ASN A 44 26.56 10.79 -0.21
N ILE A 45 26.49 12.03 0.29
CA ILE A 45 26.40 12.34 1.72
C ILE A 45 24.92 12.28 2.12
N SER A 46 24.37 11.07 2.10
CA SER A 46 23.01 10.76 2.56
C SER A 46 23.08 9.80 3.73
N GLY A 47 22.03 9.76 4.56
CA GLY A 47 21.87 8.71 5.56
C GLY A 47 21.74 7.32 4.91
N PRO A 48 21.85 6.23 5.69
CA PRO A 48 21.62 4.86 5.21
C PRO A 48 20.13 4.57 4.96
N GLY A 49 19.23 5.48 5.35
CA GLY A 49 17.80 5.41 5.12
C GLY A 49 17.27 6.55 4.25
N CYS A 50 16.06 6.34 3.74
CA CYS A 50 15.27 7.35 3.05
C CYS A 50 14.62 8.29 4.08
N ASP A 51 15.42 9.16 4.71
CA ASP A 51 14.91 10.15 5.68
C ASP A 51 14.45 11.47 5.01
N ASP A 52 14.67 11.60 3.71
CA ASP A 52 14.22 12.76 2.92
C ASP A 52 12.77 12.56 2.47
N ARG A 53 11.90 13.52 2.79
CA ARG A 53 10.49 13.54 2.37
C ARG A 53 10.30 13.57 0.84
N ASP A 54 11.33 14.00 0.12
CA ASP A 54 11.36 14.12 -1.34
C ASP A 54 12.09 12.95 -2.03
N ALA A 55 12.59 11.97 -1.26
CA ALA A 55 13.26 10.81 -1.83
C ALA A 55 12.24 9.79 -2.41
N PRO A 56 12.64 9.01 -3.43
CA PRO A 56 11.78 7.99 -4.01
C PRO A 56 11.36 6.97 -2.95
N SER A 57 10.15 6.39 -3.12
CA SER A 57 9.62 5.29 -2.30
C SER A 57 10.71 4.31 -1.87
N GLU A 58 10.68 3.83 -0.62
CA GLU A 58 11.68 2.94 -0.01
C GLU A 58 12.16 1.81 -0.96
N GLY A 59 11.29 1.29 -1.83
CA GLY A 59 11.62 0.23 -2.79
C GLY A 59 12.49 0.65 -4.00
N ARG A 60 12.70 1.94 -4.24
CA ARG A 60 13.57 2.50 -5.31
C ARG A 60 14.76 3.27 -4.75
N TYR A 61 14.96 3.26 -3.43
CA TYR A 61 16.06 3.98 -2.81
C TYR A 61 17.38 3.22 -3.05
N GLU A 62 18.28 3.80 -3.84
CA GLU A 62 19.63 3.29 -4.02
C GLU A 62 20.54 3.82 -2.90
N LEU A 63 21.10 2.91 -2.09
CA LEU A 63 22.03 3.28 -1.03
C LEU A 63 23.31 3.89 -1.62
N SER A 64 23.76 5.00 -1.03
CA SER A 64 25.05 5.60 -1.37
C SER A 64 26.19 4.60 -1.12
N TRP A 65 27.20 4.62 -2.00
CA TRP A 65 28.32 3.69 -1.94
C TRP A 65 29.13 3.76 -0.63
N ILE A 66 29.07 4.88 0.10
CA ILE A 66 29.70 5.01 1.41
C ILE A 66 29.11 4.05 2.46
N TRP A 67 27.87 3.60 2.24
CA TRP A 67 27.18 2.60 3.06
C TRP A 67 27.29 1.18 2.48
N LEU A 68 27.74 1.04 1.23
CA LEU A 68 28.06 -0.25 0.65
C LEU A 68 29.43 -0.69 1.19
N VAL A 69 29.44 -1.69 2.07
CA VAL A 69 30.67 -2.18 2.70
C VAL A 69 31.56 -2.86 1.65
N ALA A 70 32.50 -2.12 1.07
CA ALA A 70 33.54 -2.68 0.20
C ALA A 70 34.59 -3.41 1.06
N HIS A 71 34.60 -4.75 0.97
CA HIS A 71 35.70 -5.58 1.49
C HIS A 71 36.83 -5.57 0.45
N ALA A 72 38.09 -5.41 0.86
CA ALA A 72 39.22 -5.53 -0.05
C ALA A 72 39.71 -6.99 -0.21
N ASP A 73 39.17 -7.94 0.58
CA ASP A 73 39.86 -9.22 0.82
C ASP A 73 38.92 -10.43 1.02
N GLY A 74 37.59 -10.26 1.03
CA GLY A 74 36.65 -11.36 1.29
C GLY A 74 36.72 -12.00 2.69
N GLN A 75 37.51 -11.45 3.63
CA GLN A 75 37.52 -11.88 5.03
C GLN A 75 36.56 -11.05 5.90
N VAL A 76 35.88 -11.74 6.81
CA VAL A 76 34.91 -11.23 7.79
C VAL A 76 35.61 -10.26 8.75
N MET A 77 35.10 -9.03 8.88
CA MET A 77 35.56 -8.13 9.95
C MET A 77 35.26 -8.72 11.32
N ASP A 78 36.28 -8.70 12.19
CA ASP A 78 36.12 -8.96 13.61
C ASP A 78 35.21 -7.89 14.24
N LYS A 79 34.30 -8.33 15.12
CA LYS A 79 33.14 -7.58 15.66
C LYS A 79 33.51 -6.38 16.53
N THR A 80 34.79 -6.04 16.66
CA THR A 80 35.33 -5.14 17.69
C THR A 80 35.40 -3.67 17.25
N THR A 81 35.07 -3.33 16.00
CA THR A 81 35.04 -1.90 15.58
C THR A 81 33.70 -1.28 16.00
N PRO A 82 33.68 -0.22 16.84
CA PRO A 82 32.44 0.33 17.42
C PRO A 82 31.42 0.79 16.36
N ASN A 83 31.88 1.26 15.21
CA ASN A 83 31.02 1.67 14.09
C ASN A 83 30.40 0.49 13.32
N SER A 84 30.98 -0.71 13.43
CA SER A 84 30.43 -1.93 12.82
C SER A 84 29.26 -2.47 13.63
N GLN A 85 29.27 -2.28 14.95
CA GLN A 85 28.19 -2.70 15.84
C GLN A 85 26.92 -1.89 15.54
N GLU A 86 26.99 -0.56 15.55
CA GLU A 86 25.84 0.32 15.26
C GLU A 86 25.26 0.08 13.85
N PHE A 87 26.12 -0.13 12.86
CA PHE A 87 25.69 -0.50 11.50
C PHE A 87 24.98 -1.86 11.48
N SER A 88 25.56 -2.88 12.13
CA SER A 88 24.95 -4.22 12.22
C SER A 88 23.61 -4.20 12.96
N GLU A 89 23.49 -3.39 14.02
CA GLU A 89 22.25 -3.19 14.76
C GLU A 89 21.18 -2.50 13.91
N SER A 90 21.53 -1.46 13.15
CA SER A 90 20.60 -0.79 12.24
C SER A 90 20.10 -1.72 11.12
N MET A 91 20.96 -2.61 10.62
CA MET A 91 20.60 -3.61 9.63
C MET A 91 19.71 -4.70 10.22
N HIS A 92 19.98 -5.17 11.44
CA HIS A 92 19.12 -6.12 12.14
C HIS A 92 17.74 -5.54 12.44
N LEU A 93 17.66 -4.25 12.82
CA LEU A 93 16.39 -3.55 13.00
C LEU A 93 15.58 -3.48 11.70
N LYS A 94 16.22 -3.12 10.58
CA LYS A 94 15.56 -3.09 9.27
C LYS A 94 15.11 -4.48 8.84
N TRP A 95 15.93 -5.51 9.04
CA TRP A 95 15.56 -6.88 8.75
C TRP A 95 14.37 -7.34 9.61
N ALA A 96 14.40 -7.08 10.92
CA ALA A 96 13.30 -7.40 11.82
C ALA A 96 12.02 -6.64 11.44
N GLN A 97 12.12 -5.37 11.03
CA GLN A 97 10.99 -4.58 10.57
C GLN A 97 10.41 -5.13 9.25
N THR A 98 11.25 -5.45 8.27
CA THR A 98 10.81 -6.03 7.00
C THR A 98 10.21 -7.42 7.21
N GLN A 99 10.79 -8.23 8.10
CA GLN A 99 10.25 -9.53 8.47
C GLN A 99 8.89 -9.38 9.16
N ALA A 100 8.75 -8.46 10.13
CA ALA A 100 7.46 -8.19 10.78
C ALA A 100 6.40 -7.73 9.76
N ARG A 101 6.77 -6.85 8.80
CA ARG A 101 5.87 -6.47 7.69
C ARG A 101 5.48 -7.69 6.83
N ALA A 102 6.43 -8.58 6.56
CA ALA A 102 6.18 -9.78 5.79
C ALA A 102 5.29 -10.80 6.52
N GLU A 103 5.44 -10.91 7.85
CA GLU A 103 4.56 -11.70 8.70
C GLU A 103 3.15 -11.11 8.70
N TRP A 104 3.02 -9.78 8.82
CA TRP A 104 1.74 -9.08 8.72
C TRP A 104 1.05 -9.19 7.37
N TRP A 105 1.80 -9.30 6.26
CA TRP A 105 1.16 -9.43 4.95
C TRP A 105 0.23 -10.65 4.83
N LYS A 106 0.51 -11.73 5.57
CA LYS A 106 -0.39 -12.89 5.59
C LYS A 106 -1.69 -12.60 6.33
N GLU A 107 -1.63 -11.81 7.41
CA GLU A 107 -2.84 -11.37 8.13
C GLU A 107 -3.63 -10.38 7.27
N GLU A 108 -2.95 -9.45 6.62
CA GLU A 108 -3.55 -8.44 5.77
C GLU A 108 -4.29 -9.07 4.57
N GLU A 109 -3.74 -10.11 3.96
CA GLU A 109 -4.42 -10.85 2.89
C GLU A 109 -5.77 -11.43 3.38
N GLN A 110 -5.79 -12.01 4.57
CA GLN A 110 -7.01 -12.53 5.18
C GLN A 110 -8.00 -11.42 5.54
N LEU A 111 -7.51 -10.30 6.08
CA LEU A 111 -8.33 -9.13 6.40
C LEU A 111 -8.98 -8.54 5.15
N ILE A 112 -8.24 -8.38 4.06
CA ILE A 112 -8.78 -7.84 2.79
C ILE A 112 -9.92 -8.73 2.27
N LEU A 113 -9.77 -10.05 2.32
CA LEU A 113 -10.83 -10.98 1.90
C LEU A 113 -12.08 -10.87 2.78
N GLU A 114 -11.91 -10.69 4.08
CA GLU A 114 -13.02 -10.48 5.00
C GLU A 114 -13.67 -9.11 4.82
N GLU A 115 -12.90 -8.05 4.54
CA GLU A 115 -13.42 -6.73 4.22
C GLU A 115 -14.22 -6.76 2.91
N MET A 116 -13.75 -7.46 1.87
CA MET A 116 -14.53 -7.69 0.65
C MET A 116 -15.86 -8.36 0.96
N ARG A 117 -15.86 -9.40 1.80
CA ARG A 117 -17.09 -10.06 2.25
C ARG A 117 -17.99 -9.10 3.02
N HIS A 118 -17.43 -8.33 3.95
CA HIS A 118 -18.18 -7.40 4.79
C HIS A 118 -18.85 -6.30 3.99
N VAL A 119 -18.15 -5.71 3.02
CA VAL A 119 -18.73 -4.66 2.16
C VAL A 119 -19.93 -5.20 1.40
N ILE A 120 -19.80 -6.37 0.75
CA ILE A 120 -20.91 -6.99 0.01
C ILE A 120 -22.06 -7.33 0.97
N SER A 121 -21.75 -7.97 2.11
CA SER A 121 -22.75 -8.38 3.11
C SER A 121 -23.50 -7.19 3.69
N PHE A 122 -22.80 -6.09 3.99
CA PHE A 122 -23.37 -4.89 4.53
C PHE A 122 -24.33 -4.25 3.53
N LEU A 123 -23.93 -4.12 2.27
CA LEU A 123 -24.74 -3.50 1.23
C LEU A 123 -26.01 -4.32 0.93
N TRP A 124 -25.87 -5.64 0.84
CA TRP A 124 -27.02 -6.57 0.70
C TRP A 124 -27.99 -6.46 1.87
N PHE A 125 -27.49 -6.38 3.11
CA PHE A 125 -28.32 -6.17 4.28
C PHE A 125 -28.96 -4.77 4.29
N LYS A 126 -28.24 -3.76 3.81
CA LYS A 126 -28.65 -2.36 3.86
C LYS A 126 -29.79 -2.06 2.88
N SER A 127 -29.90 -2.75 1.75
CA SER A 127 -31.00 -2.56 0.79
C SER A 127 -32.39 -2.83 1.42
N PRO A 128 -32.68 -4.03 1.98
CA PRO A 128 -33.93 -4.29 2.70
C PRO A 128 -34.15 -3.35 3.90
N TRP A 129 -33.07 -2.96 4.57
CA TRP A 129 -33.17 -1.97 5.64
C TRP A 129 -33.70 -0.62 5.10
N TRP A 130 -33.22 -0.13 3.97
CA TRP A 130 -33.76 1.08 3.32
C TRP A 130 -35.22 0.92 2.91
N TRP A 131 -35.61 -0.24 2.38
CA TRP A 131 -37.01 -0.55 2.09
C TRP A 131 -37.92 -0.44 3.33
N SER A 132 -37.44 -0.91 4.48
CA SER A 132 -38.17 -0.79 5.74
C SER A 132 -38.40 0.68 6.16
N GLN A 133 -37.50 1.59 5.78
CA GLN A 133 -37.58 3.00 6.16
C GLN A 133 -38.63 3.80 5.38
N VAL A 134 -39.12 3.29 4.25
CA VAL A 134 -40.09 3.97 3.37
C VAL A 134 -41.36 4.41 4.13
N ARG A 135 -41.78 3.65 5.15
CA ARG A 135 -43.01 3.92 5.91
C ARG A 135 -42.79 4.34 7.36
N CYS A 136 -41.53 4.47 7.80
CA CYS A 136 -41.22 4.73 9.22
C CYS A 136 -41.55 6.16 9.69
N ARG A 137 -41.68 7.14 8.78
CA ARG A 137 -41.94 8.55 9.14
C ARG A 137 -43.24 9.05 8.50
N GLY A 138 -44.28 9.22 9.32
CA GLY A 138 -45.60 9.70 8.89
C GLY A 138 -46.01 11.07 9.47
N ASN A 139 -45.20 11.67 10.35
CA ASN A 139 -45.55 12.90 11.07
C ASN A 139 -45.16 14.20 10.34
N VAL A 140 -45.05 14.17 9.01
CA VAL A 140 -44.55 15.27 8.18
C VAL A 140 -45.50 15.54 7.01
N SER A 141 -45.32 16.68 6.31
CA SER A 141 -46.17 17.02 5.16
C SER A 141 -46.07 15.96 4.05
N ALA A 142 -47.15 15.79 3.28
CA ALA A 142 -47.24 14.78 2.22
C ALA A 142 -46.10 14.89 1.18
N ALA A 143 -45.68 16.12 0.84
CA ALA A 143 -44.54 16.36 -0.05
C ALA A 143 -43.23 15.81 0.52
N ILE A 144 -42.98 16.00 1.82
CA ILE A 144 -41.79 15.47 2.50
C ILE A 144 -41.85 13.94 2.59
N ILE A 145 -43.01 13.36 2.86
CA ILE A 145 -43.21 11.90 2.86
C ILE A 145 -42.85 11.32 1.50
N SER A 146 -43.36 11.91 0.41
CA SER A 146 -43.05 11.47 -0.95
C SER A 146 -41.53 11.52 -1.24
N GLY A 147 -40.86 12.60 -0.86
CA GLY A 147 -39.40 12.75 -1.00
C GLY A 147 -38.61 11.71 -0.17
N LEU A 148 -39.01 11.47 1.08
CA LEU A 148 -38.38 10.46 1.94
C LEU A 148 -38.55 9.05 1.37
N GLN A 149 -39.73 8.73 0.86
CA GLN A 149 -40.00 7.45 0.20
C GLN A 149 -39.15 7.27 -1.05
N ALA A 150 -39.12 8.28 -1.92
CA ALA A 150 -38.30 8.26 -3.13
C ALA A 150 -36.81 8.11 -2.80
N TYR A 151 -36.31 8.82 -1.79
CA TYR A 151 -34.93 8.72 -1.35
C TYR A 151 -34.60 7.34 -0.78
N ALA A 152 -35.44 6.79 0.11
CA ALA A 152 -35.22 5.47 0.69
C ALA A 152 -35.22 4.37 -0.39
N LYS A 153 -36.16 4.41 -1.33
CA LYS A 153 -36.19 3.49 -2.49
C LYS A 153 -34.91 3.61 -3.33
N LYS A 154 -34.49 4.83 -3.65
CA LYS A 154 -33.25 5.09 -4.40
C LYS A 154 -32.03 4.51 -3.67
N GLN A 155 -31.93 4.71 -2.35
CA GLN A 155 -30.82 4.19 -1.55
C GLN A 155 -30.82 2.66 -1.48
N ALA A 156 -31.99 2.03 -1.45
CA ALA A 156 -32.10 0.57 -1.50
C ALA A 156 -31.50 0.03 -2.81
N ILE A 157 -31.95 0.57 -3.95
CA ILE A 157 -31.47 0.18 -5.28
C ILE A 157 -29.97 0.43 -5.43
N ILE A 158 -29.46 1.59 -4.99
CA ILE A 158 -28.02 1.89 -5.04
C ILE A 158 -27.22 0.87 -4.23
N SER A 159 -27.70 0.52 -3.03
CA SER A 159 -26.99 -0.42 -2.16
C SER A 159 -26.92 -1.80 -2.80
N GLU A 160 -28.02 -2.26 -3.39
CA GLU A 160 -28.11 -3.52 -4.14
C GLU A 160 -27.17 -3.54 -5.35
N HIS A 161 -27.25 -2.53 -6.21
CA HIS A 161 -26.38 -2.41 -7.38
C HIS A 161 -24.89 -2.36 -7.01
N LEU A 162 -24.52 -1.64 -5.94
CA LEU A 162 -23.14 -1.61 -5.46
C LEU A 162 -22.68 -2.98 -4.97
N ALA A 163 -23.54 -3.70 -4.24
CA ALA A 163 -23.22 -5.05 -3.78
C ALA A 163 -22.98 -6.00 -4.96
N ALA A 164 -23.85 -5.94 -5.97
CA ALA A 164 -23.73 -6.71 -7.20
C ALA A 164 -22.46 -6.37 -7.97
N HIS A 165 -22.18 -5.07 -8.13
CA HIS A 165 -21.00 -4.58 -8.83
C HIS A 165 -19.70 -5.04 -8.16
N PHE A 166 -19.59 -4.91 -6.84
CA PHE A 166 -18.42 -5.39 -6.11
C PHE A 166 -18.29 -6.91 -6.15
N ALA A 167 -19.39 -7.65 -6.06
CA ALA A 167 -19.36 -9.10 -6.23
C ALA A 167 -18.87 -9.50 -7.63
N ARG A 168 -19.36 -8.85 -8.71
CA ARG A 168 -18.88 -9.09 -10.09
C ARG A 168 -17.39 -8.76 -10.26
N MET A 169 -16.89 -7.75 -9.56
CA MET A 169 -15.49 -7.35 -9.64
C MET A 169 -14.57 -8.27 -8.82
N TRP A 170 -14.95 -8.59 -7.59
CA TRP A 170 -14.06 -9.26 -6.63
C TRP A 170 -14.11 -10.79 -6.74
N LEU A 171 -15.26 -11.40 -7.04
CA LEU A 171 -15.34 -12.86 -7.13
C LEU A 171 -14.43 -13.45 -8.22
N PRO A 172 -14.36 -12.91 -9.45
CA PRO A 172 -13.43 -13.40 -10.46
C PRO A 172 -11.97 -13.16 -10.08
N PHE A 173 -11.68 -12.01 -9.46
CA PHE A 173 -10.34 -11.70 -8.98
C PHE A 173 -9.86 -12.72 -7.93
N VAL A 174 -10.68 -12.98 -6.90
CA VAL A 174 -10.37 -13.95 -5.84
C VAL A 174 -10.18 -15.36 -6.43
N HIS A 175 -11.03 -15.75 -7.39
CA HIS A 175 -10.88 -17.02 -8.11
C HIS A 175 -9.58 -17.10 -8.93
N SER A 176 -9.16 -16.00 -9.57
CA SER A 176 -7.90 -15.93 -10.34
C SER A 176 -6.66 -16.12 -9.47
N GLN A 177 -6.75 -15.76 -8.18
CA GLN A 177 -5.68 -15.98 -7.20
C GLN A 177 -5.70 -17.42 -6.62
N GLY A 178 -6.59 -18.30 -7.10
CA GLY A 178 -6.71 -19.67 -6.60
C GLY A 178 -7.42 -19.79 -5.24
N ILE A 179 -8.03 -18.70 -4.75
CA ILE A 179 -8.74 -18.65 -3.47
C ILE A 179 -10.23 -18.81 -3.76
N SER A 180 -10.90 -19.74 -3.06
CA SER A 180 -12.36 -19.93 -3.18
C SER A 180 -13.01 -19.93 -1.80
N PRO A 181 -13.37 -18.74 -1.27
CA PRO A 181 -14.02 -18.63 0.02
C PRO A 181 -15.41 -19.28 0.00
N LYS A 182 -15.86 -19.86 1.13
CA LYS A 182 -17.21 -20.47 1.22
C LYS A 182 -18.32 -19.46 0.91
N TRP A 183 -18.13 -18.20 1.29
CA TRP A 183 -19.09 -17.11 1.07
C TRP A 183 -19.18 -16.67 -0.40
N ALA A 184 -18.16 -16.93 -1.22
CA ALA A 184 -18.13 -16.50 -2.62
C ALA A 184 -19.27 -17.14 -3.42
N LYS A 185 -19.58 -18.42 -3.16
CA LYS A 185 -20.69 -19.15 -3.79
C LYS A 185 -22.04 -18.48 -3.51
N PHE A 186 -22.25 -18.02 -2.29
CA PHE A 186 -23.51 -17.39 -1.88
C PHE A 186 -23.77 -16.11 -2.70
N TYR A 187 -22.76 -15.26 -2.85
CA TYR A 187 -22.93 -14.02 -3.62
C TYR A 187 -22.88 -14.25 -5.13
N ALA A 188 -22.16 -15.27 -5.62
CA ALA A 188 -22.24 -15.67 -7.02
C ALA A 188 -23.68 -16.06 -7.42
N THR A 189 -24.36 -16.87 -6.61
CA THR A 189 -25.77 -17.21 -6.84
C THR A 189 -26.67 -15.98 -6.80
N LYS A 190 -26.39 -15.02 -5.90
CA LYS A 190 -27.16 -13.78 -5.78
C LYS A 190 -26.99 -12.84 -6.97
N VAL A 191 -25.77 -12.68 -7.47
CA VAL A 191 -25.50 -11.89 -8.67
C VAL A 191 -26.20 -12.48 -9.89
N VAL A 192 -26.17 -13.81 -10.04
CA VAL A 192 -26.88 -14.50 -11.13
C VAL A 192 -28.40 -14.31 -11.01
N ALA A 193 -28.97 -14.37 -9.81
CA ALA A 193 -30.39 -14.13 -9.60
C ALA A 193 -30.80 -12.69 -9.99
N GLU A 194 -29.99 -11.70 -9.63
CA GLU A 194 -30.23 -10.29 -10.00
C GLU A 194 -30.12 -10.06 -11.52
N GLU A 195 -29.18 -10.72 -12.20
CA GLU A 195 -29.07 -10.62 -13.66
C GLU A 195 -30.29 -11.22 -14.39
N VAL A 196 -30.88 -12.29 -13.85
CA VAL A 196 -32.13 -12.85 -14.39
C VAL A 196 -33.28 -11.86 -14.18
N GLU A 197 -33.42 -11.25 -13.00
CA GLU A 197 -34.46 -10.25 -12.74
C GLU A 197 -34.32 -8.99 -13.60
N VAL A 198 -33.09 -8.50 -13.84
CA VAL A 198 -32.84 -7.34 -14.70
C VAL A 198 -33.13 -7.65 -16.17
N ASN A 199 -32.80 -8.85 -16.65
CA ASN A 199 -33.08 -9.26 -18.04
C ASN A 199 -34.59 -9.51 -18.27
N GLU A 200 -35.31 -10.11 -17.32
CA GLU A 200 -36.77 -10.27 -17.40
C GLU A 200 -37.52 -8.92 -17.35
N ALA A 201 -37.03 -7.97 -16.55
CA ALA A 201 -37.56 -6.60 -16.54
C ALA A 201 -37.28 -5.81 -17.83
N SER A 202 -36.18 -6.12 -18.52
CA SER A 202 -35.84 -5.56 -19.84
C SER A 202 -36.76 -6.11 -20.95
N ASP A 203 -37.07 -7.40 -20.91
CA ASP A 203 -37.90 -8.05 -21.96
C ASP A 203 -39.40 -7.73 -21.82
N THR A 204 -39.85 -7.24 -20.66
CA THR A 204 -41.26 -6.90 -20.41
C THR A 204 -41.65 -5.46 -20.77
N ASP A 205 -40.68 -4.60 -21.11
CA ASP A 205 -40.93 -3.19 -21.50
C ASP A 205 -41.04 -2.99 -23.03
N SER A 206 -41.04 -4.09 -23.81
CA SER A 206 -41.11 -4.05 -25.29
C SER A 206 -42.50 -4.26 -25.89
N ASP A 207 -43.56 -4.48 -25.10
CA ASP A 207 -44.87 -4.93 -25.63
C ASP A 207 -46.07 -4.05 -25.23
N SER A 208 -45.90 -2.73 -25.10
CA SER A 208 -47.03 -1.81 -24.91
C SER A 208 -46.96 -0.54 -25.77
N GLU A 209 -46.89 -0.72 -27.08
CA GLU A 209 -47.35 0.29 -28.05
C GLU A 209 -47.79 -0.42 -29.33
N VAL A 210 -49.08 -0.74 -29.47
CA VAL A 210 -49.91 -0.60 -30.70
C VAL A 210 -51.38 -0.89 -30.34
N ASP A 211 -52.23 0.04 -30.80
CA ASP A 211 -53.71 0.14 -30.84
C ASP A 211 -54.50 0.57 -29.58
#